data_AF-A0A0M3IU59-F1
#
_entry.id   AF-A0A0M3IU59-F1
#
_cell.length_a   1.000
_cell.length_b   1.000
_cell.length_c   1.000
_cell.angle_alpha   90.00
_cell.angle_beta   90.00
_cell.angle_gamma   90.00
#
_symmetry.space_group_name_H-M   'P 1'
#
loop_
_entity.id
_entity.type
_entity.pdbx_description
1 polymer ?
#
loop_
_entity_poly.entity_id
_entity_poly.type
_entity_poly.pdbx_seq_one_letter_code
_entity_poly.pdbx_strand_id
1 'polypeptide(L)'
;MTRSGTVYAGSVSDVWLLDSRPQMKSNIERLVYEKHFELATQLAERCDDIGDAGVIEIKRKAAFNFFCQRRFDEWLEIHSQVRMEHAKAILDYKKKHGENGSSSEEVSNHKNVLQVVDTTLLKCYIKANESLIASLMRLPDNMCILADSERILMEHGKFYELYLLYEKRSLHQKALALLKDRAHIPVTILSGCELTVQYLQKLGNANLDIIFSFASWILHDDMDAGLSIFTCDEVEVRELDRERVLQFLTHECVAAVIPYLVRIC
;
A
#
# COMPACT_ATOMS: atom_id res chain seq x y z
N MET A 1 -48.12 15.13 14.09
CA MET A 1 -46.65 14.91 13.99
C MET A 1 -46.41 13.46 13.59
N THR A 2 -46.18 13.20 12.31
CA THR A 2 -45.80 11.86 11.84
C THR A 2 -44.42 11.54 12.39
N ARG A 3 -44.34 10.46 13.18
CA ARG A 3 -43.06 9.90 13.64
C ARG A 3 -42.33 9.32 12.42
N SER A 4 -41.03 9.61 12.26
CA SER A 4 -40.23 9.14 11.11
C SER A 4 -40.29 7.60 10.97
N GLY A 5 -40.65 7.07 9.81
CA GLY A 5 -40.78 5.61 9.58
C GLY A 5 -42.16 5.00 9.84
N THR A 6 -43.19 5.83 10.03
CA THR A 6 -44.56 5.37 10.25
C THR A 6 -45.51 5.95 9.19
N VAL A 7 -46.18 5.09 8.43
CA VAL A 7 -47.17 5.46 7.41
C VAL A 7 -48.54 4.96 7.84
N TYR A 8 -49.51 5.85 7.90
CA TYR A 8 -50.91 5.51 8.15
C TYR A 8 -51.66 5.54 6.82
N ALA A 9 -52.39 4.47 6.51
CA ALA A 9 -53.28 4.40 5.36
C ALA A 9 -54.71 4.15 5.85
N GLY A 10 -55.68 4.92 5.36
CA GLY A 10 -57.07 4.85 5.82
C GLY A 10 -58.06 4.59 4.69
N SER A 11 -59.10 3.82 5.00
CA SER A 11 -60.35 3.66 4.25
C SER A 11 -61.52 4.16 5.09
N VAL A 12 -62.73 4.12 4.54
CA VAL A 12 -63.97 4.51 5.23
C VAL A 12 -64.26 3.63 6.45
N SER A 13 -63.72 2.41 6.48
CA SER A 13 -63.92 1.41 7.55
C SER A 13 -62.69 1.14 8.40
N ASP A 14 -61.49 1.32 7.86
CA ASP A 14 -60.25 0.77 8.45
C ASP A 14 -59.10 1.76 8.44
N VAL A 15 -58.25 1.68 9.44
CA VAL A 15 -56.98 2.40 9.51
C VAL A 15 -55.84 1.40 9.67
N TRP A 16 -54.93 1.42 8.71
CA TRP A 16 -53.75 0.56 8.64
C TRP A 16 -52.52 1.35 9.07
N LEU A 17 -51.69 0.72 9.89
CA LEU A 17 -50.42 1.26 10.34
C LEU A 17 -49.29 0.44 9.74
N LEU A 18 -48.46 1.07 8.91
CA LEU A 18 -47.19 0.51 8.48
C LEU A 18 -46.08 1.14 9.32
N ASP A 19 -45.47 0.35 10.20
CA ASP A 19 -44.32 0.75 11.01
C ASP A 19 -43.08 -0.05 10.58
N SER A 20 -42.08 0.63 10.03
CA SER A 20 -40.85 0.00 9.55
C SER A 20 -39.81 -0.23 10.64
N ARG A 21 -40.00 0.36 11.83
CA ARG A 21 -39.03 0.32 12.95
C ARG A 21 -38.87 -1.07 13.58
N PRO A 22 -39.93 -1.79 13.98
CA PRO A 22 -39.78 -3.07 14.69
C PRO A 22 -39.15 -4.19 13.84
N GLN A 23 -39.14 -4.04 12.51
CA GLN A 23 -38.52 -4.99 11.59
C GLN A 23 -37.32 -4.42 10.84
N MET A 24 -36.76 -3.28 11.28
CA MET A 24 -35.68 -2.61 10.56
C MET A 24 -34.49 -3.54 10.31
N LYS A 25 -34.07 -4.31 11.31
CA LYS A 25 -32.99 -5.30 11.18
C LYS A 25 -33.28 -6.36 10.11
N SER A 26 -34.47 -6.96 10.16
CA SER A 26 -34.88 -7.98 9.17
C SER A 26 -35.00 -7.41 7.75
N ASN A 27 -35.47 -6.16 7.64
CA ASN A 27 -35.51 -5.44 6.37
C ASN A 27 -34.11 -5.19 5.81
N ILE A 28 -33.14 -4.83 6.65
CA ILE A 28 -31.75 -4.63 6.26
C ILE A 28 -31.11 -5.96 5.82
N GLU A 29 -31.31 -7.04 6.58
CA GLU A 29 -30.86 -8.39 6.20
C GLU A 29 -31.41 -8.82 4.83
N ARG A 30 -32.70 -8.52 4.58
CA ARG A 30 -33.33 -8.78 3.28
C ARG A 30 -32.75 -7.92 2.16
N LEU A 31 -32.52 -6.63 2.38
CA LEU A 31 -31.91 -5.75 1.39
C LEU A 31 -30.47 -6.19 1.05
N VAL A 32 -29.71 -6.66 2.05
CA VAL A 32 -28.38 -7.25 1.85
C VAL A 32 -28.48 -8.53 1.00
N TYR A 33 -29.45 -9.40 1.27
CA TYR A 33 -29.69 -10.61 0.50
C TYR A 33 -30.09 -10.29 -0.96
N GLU A 34 -30.96 -9.32 -1.15
CA GLU A 34 -31.42 -8.83 -2.47
C GLU A 34 -30.37 -7.94 -3.17
N LYS A 35 -29.18 -7.75 -2.58
CA LYS A 35 -28.07 -6.94 -3.12
C LYS A 35 -28.39 -5.45 -3.29
N HIS A 36 -29.37 -4.92 -2.57
CA HIS A 36 -29.73 -3.50 -2.54
C HIS A 36 -28.85 -2.76 -1.52
N PHE A 37 -27.54 -2.74 -1.77
CA PHE A 37 -26.53 -2.35 -0.79
C PHE A 37 -26.54 -0.86 -0.42
N GLU A 38 -26.86 0.04 -1.35
CA GLU A 38 -26.94 1.49 -1.05
C GLU A 38 -28.00 1.77 0.03
N LEU A 39 -29.20 1.22 -0.16
CA LEU A 39 -30.31 1.32 0.78
C LEU A 39 -30.00 0.58 2.09
N ALA A 40 -29.40 -0.61 2.01
CA ALA A 40 -29.02 -1.38 3.19
C ALA A 40 -28.03 -0.62 4.07
N THR A 41 -26.99 0.00 3.48
CA THR A 41 -26.00 0.78 4.24
C THR A 41 -26.61 2.03 4.87
N GLN A 42 -27.43 2.79 4.13
CA GLN A 42 -28.09 3.98 4.68
C GLN A 42 -29.06 3.68 5.82
N LEU A 43 -29.76 2.54 5.75
CA LEU A 43 -30.64 2.10 6.81
C LEU A 43 -29.86 1.56 8.01
N ALA A 44 -28.75 0.84 7.76
CA ALA A 44 -27.89 0.32 8.81
C ALA A 44 -27.24 1.43 9.65
N GLU A 45 -26.77 2.51 9.02
CA GLU A 45 -26.20 3.68 9.73
C GLU A 45 -27.20 4.42 10.61
N ARG A 46 -28.50 4.22 10.39
CA ARG A 46 -29.60 4.83 11.17
C ARG A 46 -30.28 3.84 12.11
N CYS A 47 -29.77 2.61 12.21
CA CYS A 47 -30.36 1.54 13.01
C CYS A 47 -29.44 1.19 14.19
N ASP A 48 -29.84 1.63 15.39
CA ASP A 48 -29.09 1.38 16.63
C ASP A 48 -28.92 -0.12 16.93
N ASP A 49 -29.86 -0.97 16.49
CA ASP A 49 -29.89 -2.41 16.78
C ASP A 49 -28.84 -3.24 16.01
N ILE A 50 -28.24 -2.69 14.94
CA ILE A 50 -27.20 -3.37 14.16
C ILE A 50 -25.82 -3.21 14.79
N GLY A 51 -25.58 -2.06 15.43
CA GLY A 51 -24.29 -1.68 15.99
C GLY A 51 -23.21 -1.44 14.94
N ASP A 52 -22.12 -0.79 15.35
CA ASP A 52 -21.03 -0.37 14.45
C ASP A 52 -20.39 -1.55 13.70
N ALA A 53 -20.20 -2.68 14.38
CA ALA A 53 -19.63 -3.89 13.78
C ALA A 53 -20.51 -4.45 12.65
N GLY A 54 -21.84 -4.40 12.81
CA GLY A 54 -22.77 -4.86 11.78
C GLY A 54 -22.82 -3.94 10.57
N VAL A 55 -22.75 -2.61 10.79
CA VAL A 55 -22.66 -1.62 9.71
C VAL A 55 -21.41 -1.85 8.87
N ILE A 56 -20.27 -2.12 9.51
CA ILE A 56 -19.01 -2.45 8.81
C ILE A 56 -19.17 -3.72 7.96
N GLU A 57 -19.80 -4.77 8.48
CA GLU A 57 -20.02 -6.00 7.71
C GLU A 57 -20.89 -5.75 6.46
N ILE A 58 -21.95 -4.95 6.60
CA ILE A 58 -22.82 -4.56 5.49
C ILE A 58 -22.03 -3.75 4.45
N LYS A 59 -21.23 -2.78 4.88
CA LYS A 59 -20.34 -1.99 4.01
C LYS A 59 -19.34 -2.88 3.27
N ARG A 60 -18.76 -3.90 3.93
CA ARG A 60 -17.86 -4.86 3.27
C ARG A 60 -18.57 -5.65 2.17
N LYS A 61 -19.80 -6.14 2.44
CA LYS A 61 -20.61 -6.85 1.43
C LYS A 61 -21.00 -5.92 0.27
N ALA A 62 -21.33 -4.66 0.57
CA ALA A 62 -21.60 -3.61 -0.41
C ALA A 62 -20.40 -3.35 -1.33
N ALA A 63 -19.22 -3.14 -0.73
CA ALA A 63 -17.99 -2.98 -1.46
C ALA A 63 -17.73 -4.17 -2.40
N PHE A 64 -17.80 -5.41 -1.91
CA PHE A 64 -17.62 -6.58 -2.76
C PHE A 64 -18.61 -6.63 -3.93
N ASN A 65 -19.86 -6.21 -3.72
CA ASN A 65 -20.87 -6.16 -4.78
C ASN A 65 -20.57 -5.10 -5.85
N PHE A 66 -20.26 -3.86 -5.44
CA PHE A 66 -19.86 -2.80 -6.37
C PHE A 66 -18.63 -3.19 -7.18
N PHE A 67 -17.68 -3.89 -6.55
CA PHE A 67 -16.54 -4.46 -7.23
C PHE A 67 -16.94 -5.45 -8.33
N CYS A 68 -17.82 -6.41 -8.05
CA CYS A 68 -18.32 -7.35 -9.06
C CYS A 68 -19.07 -6.63 -10.20
N GLN A 69 -19.65 -5.46 -9.94
CA GLN A 69 -20.37 -4.64 -10.92
C GLN A 69 -19.46 -3.65 -11.67
N ARG A 70 -18.15 -3.61 -11.40
CA ARG A 70 -17.19 -2.62 -11.95
C ARG A 70 -17.54 -1.16 -11.60
N ARG A 71 -18.32 -0.94 -10.54
CA ARG A 71 -18.63 0.37 -9.96
C ARG A 71 -17.49 0.77 -9.02
N PHE A 72 -16.37 1.17 -9.60
CA PHE A 72 -15.11 1.33 -8.86
C PHE A 72 -15.07 2.59 -7.99
N ASP A 73 -15.77 3.66 -8.36
CA ASP A 73 -15.79 4.90 -7.58
C ASP A 73 -16.52 4.70 -6.24
N GLU A 74 -17.70 4.09 -6.28
CA GLU A 74 -18.48 3.75 -5.09
C GLU A 74 -17.78 2.69 -4.24
N TRP A 75 -17.10 1.75 -4.90
CA TRP A 75 -16.26 0.79 -4.21
C TRP A 75 -15.09 1.46 -3.47
N LEU A 76 -14.40 2.41 -4.11
CA LEU A 76 -13.26 3.13 -3.53
C LEU A 76 -13.66 3.99 -2.33
N GLU A 77 -14.84 4.62 -2.37
CA GLU A 77 -15.35 5.44 -1.26
C GLU A 77 -15.53 4.58 0.02
N ILE A 78 -16.23 3.45 -0.11
CA ILE A 78 -16.43 2.53 1.01
C ILE A 78 -15.11 1.91 1.46
N HIS A 79 -14.23 1.57 0.51
CA HIS A 79 -12.92 0.99 0.79
C HIS A 79 -12.03 1.93 1.60
N SER A 80 -11.96 3.21 1.22
CA SER A 80 -11.21 4.24 1.93
C SER A 80 -11.72 4.43 3.36
N GLN A 81 -13.04 4.41 3.56
CA GLN A 81 -13.63 4.52 4.89
C GLN A 81 -13.22 3.33 5.79
N VAL A 82 -13.38 2.09 5.30
CA VAL A 82 -13.00 0.88 6.05
C VAL A 82 -11.51 0.90 6.38
N ARG A 83 -10.66 1.28 5.41
CA ARG A 83 -9.21 1.39 5.65
C ARG A 83 -8.90 2.39 6.76
N MET A 84 -9.48 3.59 6.70
CA MET A 84 -9.25 4.67 7.66
C MET A 84 -9.65 4.28 9.08
N GLU A 85 -10.79 3.59 9.24
CA GLU A 85 -11.26 3.10 10.54
C GLU A 85 -10.26 2.12 11.19
N HIS A 86 -9.80 1.13 10.42
CA HIS A 86 -8.84 0.16 10.93
C HIS A 86 -7.45 0.77 11.20
N ALA A 87 -7.00 1.70 10.35
CA ALA A 87 -5.74 2.43 10.58
C ALA A 87 -5.81 3.31 11.84
N LYS A 88 -6.93 4.02 12.03
CA LYS A 88 -7.17 4.85 13.22
C LYS A 88 -7.22 4.01 14.50
N ALA A 89 -7.87 2.85 14.48
CA ALA A 89 -7.92 1.94 15.62
C ALA A 89 -6.50 1.50 16.07
N ILE A 90 -5.61 1.22 15.12
CA ILE A 90 -4.21 0.88 15.42
C ILE A 90 -3.46 2.08 16.01
N LEU A 91 -3.65 3.28 15.46
CA LEU A 91 -3.02 4.51 15.96
C LEU A 91 -3.49 4.84 17.39
N ASP A 92 -4.79 4.75 17.64
CA ASP A 92 -5.38 5.01 18.96
C ASP A 92 -4.88 4.00 20.00
N TYR A 93 -4.73 2.72 19.60
CA TYR A 93 -4.11 1.70 20.46
C TYR A 93 -2.65 2.05 20.79
N LYS A 94 -1.83 2.38 19.78
CA LYS A 94 -0.42 2.78 19.98
C LYS A 94 -0.29 3.99 20.90
N LYS A 95 -1.18 4.98 20.73
CA LYS A 95 -1.20 6.18 21.58
C LYS A 95 -1.53 5.87 23.04
N LYS A 96 -2.40 4.89 23.29
CA LYS A 96 -2.80 4.50 24.65
C LYS A 96 -1.77 3.62 25.36
N HIS A 97 -0.99 2.81 24.64
CA HIS A 97 -0.15 1.75 25.25
C HIS A 97 1.36 1.92 25.00
N GLY A 98 1.77 2.99 24.32
CA GLY A 98 3.16 3.23 23.94
C GLY A 98 3.63 2.33 22.79
N GLU A 99 4.75 2.68 22.14
CA GLU A 99 5.25 1.97 20.95
C GLU A 99 5.70 0.52 21.24
N ASN A 100 5.99 0.18 22.50
CA ASN A 100 6.49 -1.12 22.94
C ASN A 100 5.42 -2.00 23.64
N GLY A 101 4.14 -1.65 23.54
CA GLY A 101 3.05 -2.47 24.07
C GLY A 101 2.94 -3.82 23.35
N SER A 102 2.89 -4.92 24.10
CA SER A 102 2.64 -6.28 23.59
C SER A 102 1.52 -6.29 22.55
N SER A 103 1.70 -7.06 21.46
CA SER A 103 0.72 -7.16 20.38
C SER A 103 -0.58 -7.76 20.91
N SER A 104 -1.57 -6.91 21.20
CA SER A 104 -2.93 -7.37 21.47
C SER A 104 -3.49 -8.05 20.21
N GLU A 105 -4.25 -9.12 20.43
CA GLU A 105 -4.99 -9.85 19.40
C GLU A 105 -5.86 -8.91 18.54
N GLU A 106 -6.40 -7.85 19.14
CA GLU A 106 -7.16 -6.80 18.46
C GLU A 106 -6.34 -6.05 17.40
N VAL A 107 -5.10 -5.66 17.72
CA VAL A 107 -4.21 -4.96 16.77
C VAL A 107 -3.82 -5.87 15.62
N SER A 108 -3.59 -7.16 15.92
CA SER A 108 -3.34 -8.18 14.90
C SER A 108 -4.51 -8.28 13.92
N ASN A 109 -5.74 -8.33 14.44
CA ASN A 109 -6.95 -8.36 13.61
C ASN A 109 -7.08 -7.12 12.73
N HIS A 110 -6.83 -5.91 13.25
CA HIS A 110 -6.86 -4.69 12.43
C HIS A 110 -5.79 -4.73 11.33
N LYS A 111 -4.57 -5.21 11.62
CA LYS A 111 -3.51 -5.38 10.61
C LYS A 111 -3.92 -6.38 9.53
N ASN A 112 -4.47 -7.53 9.90
CA ASN A 112 -4.94 -8.54 8.94
C ASN A 112 -6.02 -7.98 8.02
N VAL A 113 -6.96 -7.19 8.55
CA VAL A 113 -7.96 -6.52 7.72
C VAL A 113 -7.30 -5.54 6.75
N LEU A 114 -6.37 -4.69 7.22
CA LEU A 114 -5.66 -3.74 6.35
C LEU A 114 -4.88 -4.46 5.23
N GLN A 115 -4.26 -5.60 5.54
CA GLN A 115 -3.57 -6.41 4.55
C GLN A 115 -4.51 -6.91 3.46
N VAL A 116 -5.67 -7.45 3.84
CA VAL A 116 -6.69 -7.93 2.89
C VAL A 116 -7.24 -6.77 2.07
N VAL A 117 -7.54 -5.64 2.72
CA VAL A 117 -8.08 -4.41 2.11
C VAL A 117 -7.12 -3.89 1.03
N ASP A 118 -5.84 -3.71 1.35
CA ASP A 118 -4.86 -3.17 0.38
C ASP A 118 -4.53 -4.14 -0.75
N THR A 119 -4.41 -5.44 -0.43
CA THR A 119 -4.14 -6.45 -1.45
C THR A 119 -5.32 -6.59 -2.41
N THR A 120 -6.55 -6.42 -1.91
CA THR A 120 -7.74 -6.36 -2.76
C THR A 120 -7.72 -5.11 -3.64
N LEU A 121 -7.33 -3.96 -3.08
CA LEU A 121 -7.19 -2.71 -3.85
C LEU A 121 -6.17 -2.81 -4.97
N LEU A 122 -5.04 -3.46 -4.73
CA LEU A 122 -4.06 -3.76 -5.77
C LEU A 122 -4.68 -4.61 -6.90
N LYS A 123 -5.38 -5.71 -6.53
CA LYS A 123 -6.09 -6.57 -7.49
C LYS A 123 -7.15 -5.78 -8.27
N CYS A 124 -7.83 -4.82 -7.65
CA CYS A 124 -8.80 -3.95 -8.30
C CYS A 124 -8.13 -3.01 -9.31
N TYR A 125 -7.07 -2.30 -8.90
CA TYR A 125 -6.38 -1.36 -9.77
C TYR A 125 -5.80 -2.03 -11.02
N ILE A 126 -5.28 -3.25 -10.89
CA ILE A 126 -4.80 -4.00 -12.05
C ILE A 126 -5.92 -4.29 -13.07
N LYS A 127 -7.15 -4.52 -12.61
CA LYS A 127 -8.28 -4.81 -13.51
C LYS A 127 -8.99 -3.56 -14.04
N ALA A 128 -8.95 -2.47 -13.27
CA ALA A 128 -9.77 -1.29 -13.50
C ALA A 128 -8.97 -0.10 -14.03
N ASN A 129 -7.86 0.22 -13.36
CA ASN A 129 -7.08 1.41 -13.64
C ASN A 129 -5.64 1.25 -13.11
N GLU A 130 -4.74 0.86 -14.01
CA GLU A 130 -3.36 0.57 -13.66
C GLU A 130 -2.56 1.81 -13.19
N SER A 131 -3.00 3.02 -13.56
CA SER A 131 -2.30 4.27 -13.20
C SER A 131 -2.29 4.54 -11.68
N LEU A 132 -3.24 3.94 -10.95
CA LEU A 132 -3.39 4.10 -9.51
C LEU A 132 -2.48 3.16 -8.71
N ILE A 133 -1.86 2.15 -9.34
CA ILE A 133 -1.01 1.17 -8.66
C ILE A 133 0.22 1.85 -8.06
N ALA A 134 0.92 2.70 -8.82
CA ALA A 134 2.07 3.43 -8.31
C ALA A 134 1.71 4.37 -7.15
N SER A 135 0.50 4.95 -7.17
CA SER A 135 0.00 5.77 -6.06
C SER A 135 -0.26 4.95 -4.81
N LEU A 136 -0.82 3.73 -4.93
CA LEU A 136 -0.96 2.79 -3.83
C LEU A 136 0.39 2.36 -3.24
N MET A 137 1.37 2.04 -4.09
CA MET A 137 2.70 1.60 -3.63
C MET A 137 3.49 2.70 -2.92
N ARG A 138 3.24 3.97 -3.26
CA ARG A 138 3.91 5.11 -2.61
C ARG A 138 3.39 5.41 -1.20
N LEU A 139 2.23 4.88 -0.81
CA LEU A 139 1.68 5.10 0.53
C LEU A 139 2.60 4.52 1.60
N PRO A 140 2.98 5.30 2.63
CA PRO A 140 3.93 4.86 3.67
C PRO A 140 3.35 3.76 4.57
N ASP A 141 2.03 3.70 4.69
CA ASP A 141 1.25 2.75 5.47
C ASP A 141 0.66 1.63 4.61
N ASN A 142 1.19 1.40 3.41
CA ASN A 142 0.76 0.30 2.56
C ASN A 142 0.98 -1.05 3.26
N MET A 143 -0.11 -1.79 3.47
CA MET A 143 -0.14 -3.08 4.15
C MET A 143 -0.34 -4.24 3.17
N CYS A 144 -0.18 -4.05 1.86
CA CYS A 144 -0.28 -5.12 0.88
C CYS A 144 0.53 -6.35 1.30
N ILE A 145 -0.07 -7.54 1.13
CA ILE A 145 0.57 -8.82 1.40
C ILE A 145 1.69 -8.98 0.38
N LEU A 146 2.94 -9.07 0.85
CA LEU A 146 4.12 -9.08 -0.01
C LEU A 146 4.07 -10.21 -1.04
N ALA A 147 3.88 -11.46 -0.62
CA ALA A 147 3.88 -12.61 -1.51
C ALA A 147 2.82 -12.54 -2.62
N ASP A 148 1.61 -12.10 -2.26
CA ASP A 148 0.52 -11.91 -3.23
C ASP A 148 0.86 -10.76 -4.19
N SER A 149 1.37 -9.65 -3.68
CA SER A 149 1.66 -8.45 -4.47
C SER A 149 2.83 -8.67 -5.43
N GLU A 150 3.90 -9.34 -4.97
CA GLU A 150 5.02 -9.76 -5.81
C GLU A 150 4.51 -10.59 -7.00
N ARG A 151 3.75 -11.65 -6.71
CA ARG A 151 3.20 -12.54 -7.74
C ARG A 151 2.34 -11.77 -8.74
N ILE A 152 1.40 -10.96 -8.24
CA ILE A 152 0.44 -10.23 -9.08
C ILE A 152 1.14 -9.19 -9.96
N LEU A 153 2.09 -8.43 -9.42
CA LEU A 153 2.83 -7.41 -10.17
C LEU A 153 3.74 -8.04 -11.23
N MET A 154 4.38 -9.18 -10.90
CA MET A 154 5.17 -9.96 -11.86
C MET A 154 4.31 -10.52 -13.00
N GLU A 155 3.16 -11.12 -12.68
CA GLU A 155 2.21 -11.68 -13.66
C GLU A 155 1.75 -10.62 -14.69
N HIS A 156 1.59 -9.36 -14.26
CA HIS A 156 1.10 -8.25 -15.11
C HIS A 156 2.23 -7.36 -15.66
N GLY A 157 3.50 -7.73 -15.46
CA GLY A 157 4.65 -6.97 -15.96
C GLY A 157 4.84 -5.59 -15.33
N LYS A 158 4.29 -5.35 -14.14
CA LYS A 158 4.33 -4.08 -13.40
C LYS A 158 5.60 -3.96 -12.56
N PHE A 159 6.75 -3.94 -13.22
CA PHE A 159 8.07 -3.99 -12.57
C PHE A 159 8.43 -2.69 -11.85
N TYR A 160 7.99 -1.53 -12.34
CA TYR A 160 8.25 -0.27 -11.67
C TYR A 160 7.51 -0.20 -10.31
N GLU A 161 6.26 -0.64 -10.29
CA GLU A 161 5.46 -0.73 -9.07
C GLU A 161 5.99 -1.80 -8.11
N LEU A 162 6.53 -2.90 -8.64
CA LEU A 162 7.23 -3.91 -7.84
C LEU A 162 8.51 -3.34 -7.19
N TYR A 163 9.27 -2.53 -7.93
CA TYR A 163 10.41 -1.80 -7.38
C TYR A 163 9.97 -0.87 -6.23
N LEU A 164 8.90 -0.08 -6.42
CA LEU A 164 8.37 0.79 -5.37
C LEU A 164 7.97 0.00 -4.11
N LEU A 165 7.34 -1.17 -4.30
CA LEU A 165 7.00 -2.07 -3.19
C LEU A 165 8.26 -2.52 -2.42
N TYR A 166 9.31 -2.93 -3.12
CA TYR A 166 10.57 -3.34 -2.48
C TYR A 166 11.28 -2.18 -1.78
N GLU A 167 11.30 -0.99 -2.39
CA GLU A 167 11.85 0.23 -1.80
C GLU A 167 11.15 0.54 -0.47
N LYS A 168 9.80 0.58 -0.46
CA LYS A 168 9.03 0.89 0.76
C LYS A 168 9.11 -0.17 1.84
N ARG A 169 9.42 -1.41 1.48
CA ARG A 169 9.61 -2.52 2.43
C ARG A 169 11.06 -2.70 2.87
N SER A 170 11.97 -1.82 2.44
CA SER A 170 13.41 -1.92 2.69
C SER A 170 14.01 -3.27 2.25
N LEU A 171 13.46 -3.87 1.20
CA LEU A 171 13.95 -5.12 0.62
C LEU A 171 15.05 -4.80 -0.41
N HIS A 172 16.13 -4.18 0.07
CA HIS A 172 17.19 -3.57 -0.76
C HIS A 172 17.77 -4.55 -1.79
N GLN A 173 18.05 -5.78 -1.38
CA GLN A 173 18.62 -6.78 -2.28
C GLN A 173 17.67 -7.18 -3.41
N LYS A 174 16.37 -7.33 -3.12
CA LYS A 174 15.36 -7.63 -4.15
C LYS A 174 15.13 -6.42 -5.08
N ALA A 175 15.12 -5.21 -4.53
CA ALA A 175 14.97 -3.98 -5.32
C ALA A 175 16.12 -3.81 -6.33
N LEU A 176 17.36 -3.90 -5.84
CA LEU A 176 18.56 -3.72 -6.66
C LEU A 176 18.75 -4.85 -7.67
N ALA A 177 18.42 -6.10 -7.31
CA ALA A 177 18.42 -7.21 -8.26
C ALA A 177 17.42 -6.98 -9.39
N LEU A 178 16.20 -6.53 -9.07
CA LEU A 178 15.20 -6.20 -10.08
C LEU A 178 15.65 -5.07 -11.01
N LEU A 179 16.28 -4.03 -10.47
CA LEU A 179 16.83 -2.93 -11.27
C LEU A 179 17.93 -3.44 -12.21
N LYS A 180 18.88 -4.23 -11.69
CA LYS A 180 19.96 -4.82 -12.49
C LYS A 180 19.44 -5.70 -13.63
N ASP A 181 18.48 -6.58 -13.34
CA ASP A 181 17.89 -7.49 -14.34
C ASP A 181 17.16 -6.74 -15.46
N ARG A 182 16.66 -5.52 -15.17
CA ARG A 182 15.87 -4.71 -16.10
C ARG A 182 16.66 -3.54 -16.71
N ALA A 183 17.87 -3.26 -16.23
CA ALA A 183 18.70 -2.13 -16.66
C ALA A 183 18.97 -2.12 -18.17
N HIS A 184 19.15 -3.29 -18.78
CA HIS A 184 19.44 -3.42 -20.22
C HIS A 184 18.19 -3.49 -21.11
N ILE A 185 16.98 -3.32 -20.55
CA ILE A 185 15.73 -3.33 -21.33
C ILE A 185 15.39 -1.89 -21.75
N PRO A 186 15.55 -1.55 -23.04
CA PRO A 186 15.38 -0.19 -23.51
C PRO A 186 13.91 0.25 -23.42
N VAL A 187 13.69 1.57 -23.35
CA VAL A 187 12.35 2.20 -23.37
C VAL A 187 11.51 1.96 -22.10
N THR A 188 12.08 1.36 -21.05
CA THR A 188 11.42 1.22 -19.75
C THR A 188 11.87 2.31 -18.78
N ILE A 189 11.03 2.62 -17.78
CA ILE A 189 11.39 3.54 -16.67
C ILE A 189 12.58 3.00 -15.87
N LEU A 190 12.76 1.67 -15.87
CA LEU A 190 13.84 0.96 -15.17
C LEU A 190 15.12 0.81 -16.02
N SER A 191 15.15 1.40 -17.20
CA SER A 191 16.30 1.30 -18.11
C SER A 191 17.49 2.11 -17.58
N GLY A 192 18.69 1.56 -17.75
CA GLY A 192 19.95 2.20 -17.35
C GLY A 192 20.31 2.00 -15.88
N CYS A 193 21.39 2.65 -15.45
CA CYS A 193 21.92 2.55 -14.10
C CYS A 193 21.38 3.64 -13.15
N GLU A 194 20.72 4.69 -13.66
CA GLU A 194 20.38 5.90 -12.91
C GLU A 194 19.52 5.63 -11.66
N LEU A 195 18.46 4.84 -11.78
CA LEU A 195 17.64 4.45 -10.61
C LEU A 195 18.43 3.60 -9.60
N THR A 196 19.36 2.77 -10.07
CA THR A 196 20.21 1.97 -9.18
C THR A 196 21.16 2.88 -8.42
N VAL A 197 21.79 3.84 -9.10
CA VAL A 197 22.66 4.86 -8.48
C VAL A 197 21.89 5.66 -7.44
N GLN A 198 20.73 6.21 -7.79
CA GLN A 198 19.89 6.97 -6.85
C GLN A 198 19.43 6.13 -5.65
N TYR A 199 19.16 4.84 -5.84
CA TYR A 199 18.82 3.94 -4.75
C TYR A 199 20.00 3.72 -3.81
N LEU A 200 21.18 3.43 -4.37
CA LEU A 200 22.40 3.18 -3.61
C LEU A 200 22.88 4.42 -2.83
N GLN A 201 22.72 5.61 -3.40
CA GLN A 201 23.05 6.88 -2.73
C GLN A 201 22.20 7.15 -1.48
N LYS A 202 21.00 6.56 -1.37
CA LYS A 202 20.14 6.66 -0.19
C LYS A 202 20.45 5.60 0.87
N LEU A 203 21.38 4.67 0.60
CA LEU A 203 21.77 3.63 1.54
C LEU A 203 22.99 4.10 2.35
N GLY A 204 22.87 4.05 3.68
CA GLY A 204 23.98 4.34 4.59
C GLY A 204 24.84 3.12 4.92
N ASN A 205 25.73 3.30 5.90
CA ASN A 205 26.75 2.31 6.30
C ASN A 205 26.20 0.90 6.62
N ALA A 206 24.97 0.81 7.13
CA ALA A 206 24.34 -0.46 7.49
C ALA A 206 24.20 -1.42 6.29
N ASN A 207 24.17 -0.90 5.07
CA ASN A 207 24.00 -1.67 3.84
C ASN A 207 25.24 -1.62 2.93
N LEU A 208 26.43 -1.27 3.45
CA LEU A 208 27.66 -1.14 2.65
C LEU A 208 27.96 -2.35 1.77
N ASP A 209 27.79 -3.56 2.31
CA ASP A 209 28.08 -4.78 1.55
C ASP A 209 27.14 -4.93 0.33
N ILE A 210 25.88 -4.52 0.50
CA ILE A 210 24.91 -4.45 -0.60
C ILE A 210 25.36 -3.39 -1.61
N ILE A 211 25.75 -2.20 -1.15
CA ILE A 211 26.23 -1.12 -2.02
C ILE A 211 27.40 -1.62 -2.88
N PHE A 212 28.41 -2.24 -2.29
CA PHE A 212 29.57 -2.76 -3.04
C PHE A 212 29.18 -3.82 -4.06
N SER A 213 28.30 -4.75 -3.68
CA SER A 213 27.86 -5.82 -4.60
C SER A 213 27.17 -5.31 -5.86
N PHE A 214 26.43 -4.19 -5.76
CA PHE A 214 25.72 -3.59 -6.90
C PHE A 214 26.50 -2.43 -7.54
N ALA A 215 27.43 -1.79 -6.84
CA ALA A 215 28.28 -0.76 -7.43
C ALA A 215 29.29 -1.34 -8.43
N SER A 216 29.76 -2.58 -8.22
CA SER A 216 30.74 -3.24 -9.09
C SER A 216 30.27 -3.28 -10.56
N TRP A 217 29.03 -3.71 -10.83
CA TRP A 217 28.55 -3.76 -12.22
C TRP A 217 28.35 -2.38 -12.85
N ILE A 218 27.95 -1.37 -12.05
CA ILE A 218 27.78 0.00 -12.54
C ILE A 218 29.14 0.58 -12.88
N LEU A 219 30.16 0.40 -12.03
CA LEU A 219 31.52 0.90 -12.28
C LEU A 219 32.15 0.32 -13.55
N HIS A 220 31.80 -0.91 -13.90
CA HIS A 220 32.27 -1.55 -15.14
C HIS A 220 31.53 -1.07 -16.40
N ASP A 221 30.26 -0.69 -16.27
CA ASP A 221 29.41 -0.23 -17.39
C ASP A 221 29.58 1.29 -17.64
N ASP A 222 29.53 2.08 -16.56
CA ASP A 222 29.72 3.53 -16.54
C ASP A 222 30.48 3.94 -15.25
N MET A 223 31.77 4.24 -15.43
CA MET A 223 32.66 4.62 -14.34
C MET A 223 32.22 5.90 -13.64
N ASP A 224 31.74 6.91 -14.37
CA ASP A 224 31.35 8.20 -13.79
C ASP A 224 30.07 8.04 -12.97
N ALA A 225 29.09 7.30 -13.49
CA ALA A 225 27.87 6.96 -12.75
C ALA A 225 28.18 6.11 -11.51
N GLY A 226 29.04 5.09 -11.63
CA GLY A 226 29.44 4.25 -10.51
C GLY A 226 30.21 5.01 -9.43
N LEU A 227 31.05 5.96 -9.82
CA LEU A 227 31.76 6.81 -8.87
C LEU A 227 30.82 7.78 -8.15
N SER A 228 29.80 8.29 -8.84
CA SER A 228 28.80 9.18 -8.26
C SER A 228 28.05 8.56 -7.07
N ILE A 229 28.01 7.22 -6.96
CA ILE A 229 27.44 6.51 -5.82
C ILE A 229 28.14 6.90 -4.52
N PHE A 230 29.45 7.14 -4.57
CA PHE A 230 30.29 7.41 -3.40
C PHE A 230 30.69 8.89 -3.24
N THR A 231 30.37 9.74 -4.23
CA THR A 231 30.80 11.14 -4.23
C THR A 231 29.64 12.14 -4.31
N CYS A 232 28.39 11.67 -4.22
CA CYS A 232 27.23 12.57 -4.21
C CYS A 232 27.12 13.34 -2.88
N ASP A 233 26.40 14.46 -2.92
CA ASP A 233 26.20 15.36 -1.79
C ASP A 233 25.13 14.90 -0.78
N GLU A 234 24.62 13.69 -0.93
CA GLU A 234 23.67 13.09 0.01
C GLU A 234 24.32 12.80 1.38
N VAL A 235 23.53 12.92 2.45
CA VAL A 235 24.02 12.78 3.83
C VAL A 235 24.56 11.37 4.05
N GLU A 236 23.82 10.37 3.59
CA GLU A 236 24.15 8.96 3.70
C GLU A 236 25.48 8.64 3.02
N VAL A 237 25.75 9.26 1.87
CA VAL A 237 27.00 9.08 1.09
C VAL A 237 28.19 9.70 1.82
N ARG A 238 28.04 10.90 2.38
CA ARG A 238 29.10 11.59 3.13
C ARG A 238 29.52 10.84 4.40
N GLU A 239 28.57 10.13 5.00
CA GLU A 239 28.77 9.33 6.20
C GLU A 239 29.36 7.96 5.91
N LEU A 240 29.43 7.50 4.64
CA LEU A 240 29.98 6.19 4.30
C LEU A 240 31.41 6.04 4.81
N ASP A 241 31.74 4.79 5.20
CA ASP A 241 33.09 4.41 5.61
C ASP A 241 34.07 4.55 4.43
N ARG A 242 34.76 5.69 4.41
CA ARG A 242 35.67 6.08 3.32
C ARG A 242 36.83 5.11 3.15
N GLU A 243 37.27 4.47 4.24
CA GLU A 243 38.36 3.49 4.18
C GLU A 243 37.89 2.23 3.45
N ARG A 244 36.72 1.71 3.83
CA ARG A 244 36.13 0.55 3.14
C ARG A 244 35.80 0.84 1.69
N VAL A 245 35.27 2.03 1.38
CA VAL A 245 35.02 2.45 -0.01
C VAL A 245 36.32 2.50 -0.80
N LEU A 246 37.39 3.07 -0.25
CA LEU A 246 38.69 3.13 -0.91
C LEU A 246 39.27 1.73 -1.17
N GLN A 247 39.16 0.82 -0.20
CA GLN A 247 39.58 -0.58 -0.35
C GLN A 247 38.80 -1.27 -1.48
N PHE A 248 37.48 -1.08 -1.52
CA PHE A 248 36.61 -1.59 -2.58
C PHE A 248 37.01 -1.06 -3.95
N LEU A 249 37.17 0.27 -4.11
CA LEU A 249 37.58 0.87 -5.38
C LEU A 249 38.97 0.41 -5.81
N THR A 250 39.90 0.23 -4.87
CA THR A 250 41.24 -0.29 -5.17
C THR A 250 41.20 -1.73 -5.71
N HIS A 251 40.26 -2.55 -5.24
CA HIS A 251 40.10 -3.92 -5.70
C HIS A 251 39.35 -4.02 -7.04
N GLU A 252 38.21 -3.32 -7.17
CA GLU A 252 37.32 -3.45 -8.32
C GLU A 252 37.69 -2.54 -9.50
N CYS A 253 38.09 -1.29 -9.23
CA CYS A 253 38.32 -0.29 -10.28
C CYS A 253 39.37 0.75 -9.86
N VAL A 254 40.65 0.42 -10.02
CA VAL A 254 41.79 1.30 -9.67
C VAL A 254 41.70 2.66 -10.38
N ALA A 255 41.13 2.72 -11.59
CA ALA A 255 40.96 3.96 -12.34
C ALA A 255 40.04 4.97 -11.63
N ALA A 256 39.08 4.50 -10.81
CA ALA A 256 38.16 5.34 -10.06
C ALA A 256 38.76 5.89 -8.74
N VAL A 257 39.91 5.37 -8.30
CA VAL A 257 40.54 5.76 -7.01
C VAL A 257 41.00 7.22 -7.02
N ILE A 258 41.73 7.66 -8.06
CA ILE A 258 42.20 9.05 -8.14
C ILE A 258 41.01 10.03 -8.24
N PRO A 259 40.04 9.82 -9.15
CA PRO A 259 38.84 10.66 -9.22
C PRO A 259 38.00 10.68 -7.94
N TYR A 260 38.00 9.59 -7.16
CA TYR A 260 37.35 9.54 -5.85
C TYR A 260 38.08 10.41 -4.83
N LEU A 261 39.40 10.23 -4.67
CA LEU A 261 40.22 10.98 -3.72
C LEU A 261 40.14 12.50 -3.96
N VAL A 262 40.13 12.93 -5.23
CA VAL A 262 40.02 14.36 -5.58
C VAL A 262 38.68 14.97 -5.18
N ARG A 263 37.59 14.17 -5.15
CA ARG A 263 36.24 14.67 -4.84
C ARG A 263 35.90 14.66 -3.35
N ILE A 264 36.63 13.88 -2.54
CA ILE A 264 36.39 13.77 -1.09
C ILE A 264 37.33 14.64 -0.24
N CYS A 265 38.39 15.19 -0.84
CA CYS A 265 39.33 16.16 -0.25
C CYS A 265 38.77 17.58 -0.31
#